data_AF-A0A2H0WS50-F1
#
_entry.id   AF-A0A2H0WS50-F1
#
_cell.length_a   1.000
_cell.length_b   1.000
_cell.length_c   1.000
_cell.angle_alpha   90.00
_cell.angle_beta   90.00
_cell.angle_gamma   90.00
#
_symmetry.space_group_name_H-M   'P 1'
#
loop_
_entity.id
_entity.type
_entity.pdbx_description
1 polymer ?
#
loop_
_entity_poly.entity_id
_entity_poly.type
_entity_poly.pdbx_seq_one_letter_code
_entity_poly.pdbx_strand_id
1 'polypeptide(L)' 'MDIDTLGDFFNNSSLVIHFFVKSFSIVFSLLYFFYSFVVMKQTQVLNATLEVKKNTIISFISLIQVIFTVALVLYAIFIV' A
#
# COMPACT_ATOMS: atom_id res chain seq x y z
N MET A 1 9.75 18.64 25.53
CA MET A 1 9.48 19.25 24.22
C MET A 1 8.89 20.61 24.55
N ASP A 2 9.65 21.68 24.34
CA ASP A 2 9.20 23.03 24.70
C ASP A 2 8.13 23.50 23.73
N ILE A 3 7.18 24.31 24.22
CA ILE A 3 6.08 24.88 23.42
C ILE A 3 6.61 25.63 22.20
N ASP A 4 7.79 26.23 22.30
CA ASP A 4 8.44 26.94 21.21
C ASP A 4 8.87 25.99 20.07
N THR A 5 9.32 24.77 20.41
CA THR A 5 9.65 23.73 19.41
C THR A 5 8.42 23.18 18.68
N LEU A 6 7.24 23.19 19.32
CA LEU A 6 5.98 22.84 18.68
C LEU A 6 5.48 23.97 17.76
N GLY A 7 5.65 25.23 18.17
CA GLY A 7 5.31 26.40 17.34
C GLY A 7 6.13 26.45 16.04
N ASP A 8 7.44 26.20 16.14
CA ASP A 8 8.32 26.16 14.96
C ASP A 8 8.02 24.98 14.03
N PHE A 9 7.55 23.85 14.56
CA PHE A 9 7.12 22.70 13.76
C PHE A 9 5.92 23.04 12.87
N PHE A 10 4.92 23.76 13.41
CA PHE A 10 3.73 24.16 12.64
C PHE A 10 3.98 25.33 11.68
N ASN A 11 4.93 26.20 11.98
CA ASN A 11 5.35 27.26 11.06
C ASN A 11 6.12 26.71 9.85
N ASN A 12 6.72 25.53 9.96
CA ASN A 12 7.48 24.92 8.89
C ASN A 12 6.58 24.05 7.99
N SER A 13 5.86 24.72 7.07
CA SER A 13 4.91 24.09 6.14
C SER A 13 5.47 22.86 5.39
N SER A 14 6.75 22.90 4.99
CA SER A 14 7.41 21.76 4.34
C SER A 14 7.47 20.52 5.22
N LEU A 15 7.72 20.71 6.51
CA LEU A 15 7.91 19.64 7.47
C LEU A 15 6.55 18.99 7.80
N VAL A 16 5.51 19.81 8.02
CA VAL A 16 4.13 19.35 8.20
C VAL A 16 3.64 18.55 6.97
N ILE A 17 3.88 19.05 5.75
CA ILE A 17 3.50 18.36 4.52
C ILE A 17 4.24 17.03 4.38
N HIS A 18 5.55 16.98 4.67
CA HIS A 18 6.33 15.73 4.64
C HIS A 18 5.71 14.70 5.59
N PHE A 19 5.49 15.06 6.86
CA PHE A 19 4.91 14.14 7.84
C PHE A 19 3.51 13.66 7.45
N PHE A 20 2.68 14.53 6.87
CA PHE A 20 1.37 14.16 6.36
C PHE A 20 1.50 13.14 5.21
N VAL A 21 2.32 13.44 4.20
CA VAL A 21 2.53 12.54 3.05
C VAL A 21 3.07 11.20 3.51
N LYS A 22 4.07 11.17 4.40
CA LYS A 22 4.64 9.94 4.93
C LYS A 22 3.61 9.07 5.64
N SER A 23 2.87 9.66 6.57
CA SER A 23 1.84 8.94 7.32
C SER A 23 0.74 8.42 6.39
N PHE A 24 0.31 9.24 5.44
CA PHE A 24 -0.70 8.89 4.44
C PHE A 24 -0.21 7.76 3.52
N SER A 25 1.02 7.82 3.02
CA SER A 25 1.63 6.80 2.18
C SER A 25 1.72 5.45 2.89
N ILE A 26 2.08 5.43 4.17
CA ILE A 26 2.11 4.20 4.98
C ILE A 26 0.71 3.59 5.07
N VAL A 27 -0.30 4.38 5.46
CA VAL A 27 -1.68 3.91 5.58
C VAL A 27 -2.21 3.39 4.23
N PHE A 28 -1.99 4.15 3.14
CA PHE A 28 -2.45 3.75 1.81
C PHE A 28 -1.74 2.48 1.32
N SER A 29 -0.45 2.33 1.57
CA SER A 29 0.29 1.12 1.19
C SER A 29 -0.24 -0.12 1.90
N LEU A 30 -0.58 -0.01 3.19
CA LEU A 30 -1.20 -1.09 3.96
C LEU A 30 -2.59 -1.44 3.44
N LEU A 31 -3.44 -0.42 3.18
CA LEU A 31 -4.76 -0.64 2.59
C LEU A 31 -4.65 -1.33 1.24
N TYR A 32 -3.70 -0.91 0.41
CA TYR A 32 -3.46 -1.51 -0.91
C TYR A 32 -2.94 -2.95 -0.81
N PHE A 33 -2.12 -3.25 0.19
CA PHE A 33 -1.70 -4.62 0.50
C PHE A 33 -2.90 -5.52 0.81
N PHE A 34 -3.77 -5.12 1.76
CA PHE A 34 -4.97 -5.90 2.07
C PHE A 34 -5.88 -6.05 0.86
N TYR A 35 -6.07 -4.98 0.09
CA TYR A 35 -6.84 -5.02 -1.16
C TYR A 35 -6.28 -6.06 -2.14
N SER A 36 -4.96 -6.05 -2.39
CA SER A 36 -4.32 -7.00 -3.30
C SER A 36 -4.47 -8.46 -2.84
N PHE A 37 -4.40 -8.69 -1.53
CA PHE A 37 -4.60 -10.00 -0.95
C PHE A 37 -6.04 -10.49 -1.14
N VAL A 38 -7.02 -9.63 -0.92
CA VAL A 38 -8.44 -9.93 -1.14
C VAL A 38 -8.71 -10.24 -2.62
N VAL A 39 -8.17 -9.42 -3.54
CA VAL A 39 -8.29 -9.67 -4.99
C VAL A 39 -7.68 -11.01 -5.36
N MET A 40 -6.50 -11.36 -4.83
CA MET A 40 -5.89 -12.66 -5.07
C MET A 40 -6.81 -13.82 -4.63
N LYS A 41 -7.44 -13.71 -3.46
CA LYS A 41 -8.40 -14.72 -2.99
C LYS A 41 -9.64 -14.79 -3.88
N GLN A 42 -10.16 -13.65 -4.32
CA GLN A 42 -11.29 -13.60 -5.26
C GLN A 42 -10.92 -14.22 -6.61
N THR A 43 -9.72 -13.98 -7.13
CA THR A 43 -9.21 -14.63 -8.35
C THR A 43 -9.12 -16.15 -8.19
N GLN A 44 -8.64 -16.64 -7.04
CA GLN A 44 -8.58 -18.08 -6.78
C GLN A 44 -9.96 -18.74 -6.79
N VAL A 45 -10.94 -18.11 -6.12
CA VAL A 45 -12.33 -18.60 -6.10
C VAL A 45 -12.95 -18.54 -7.50
N LEU A 46 -12.75 -17.43 -8.23
CA LEU A 46 -13.23 -17.27 -9.61
C LEU A 46 -12.67 -18.37 -10.52
N ASN A 47 -11.38 -18.67 -10.39
CA ASN A 47 -10.71 -19.70 -11.18
C ASN A 47 -11.25 -21.10 -10.88
N ALA A 48 -11.58 -21.38 -9.62
CA ALA A 48 -12.17 -22.65 -9.22
C ALA A 48 -13.61 -22.83 -9.74
N THR A 49 -14.40 -21.76 -9.80
CA THR A 49 -15.82 -21.83 -10.20
C THR A 49 -16.02 -21.92 -11.72
N LEU A 50 -15.17 -21.27 -12.51
CA LEU A 50 -15.45 -21.09 -13.94
C LEU A 50 -14.80 -22.12 -14.88
N GLU A 51 -14.06 -23.13 -14.39
CA GLU A 51 -13.34 -24.15 -15.20
C GLU A 51 -12.64 -23.59 -16.46
N VAL A 52 -12.16 -22.34 -16.41
CA VAL A 52 -11.62 -21.68 -17.60
C VAL A 52 -10.21 -22.18 -17.85
N LYS A 53 -10.04 -22.95 -18.93
CA LYS A 53 -8.79 -23.57 -19.41
C LYS A 53 -7.56 -22.64 -19.55
N LYS A 54 -7.69 -21.32 -19.37
CA LYS A 54 -6.63 -20.31 -19.54
C LYS A 54 -6.60 -19.23 -18.43
N ASN A 55 -6.89 -19.59 -17.18
CA ASN A 55 -6.93 -18.62 -16.07
C ASN A 55 -5.59 -18.37 -15.35
N THR A 56 -4.50 -18.98 -15.83
CA THR A 56 -3.14 -18.82 -15.26
C THR A 56 -2.65 -17.37 -15.30
N ILE A 57 -3.02 -16.62 -16.35
CA ILE A 57 -2.57 -15.22 -16.53
C ILE A 57 -3.17 -14.32 -15.44
N ILE A 58 -4.47 -14.45 -15.15
CA ILE A 58 -5.14 -13.63 -14.13
C ILE A 58 -4.58 -13.96 -12.74
N SER A 59 -4.33 -15.23 -12.45
CA SER A 59 -3.68 -15.64 -11.20
C SER A 59 -2.23 -15.15 -11.09
N PHE A 60 -1.51 -15.03 -12.19
CA PHE A 60 -0.14 -14.53 -12.21
C PHE A 60 -0.10 -13.02 -11.98
N ILE A 61 -1.03 -12.27 -12.60
CA ILE A 61 -1.17 -10.83 -12.39
C ILE A 61 -1.51 -10.53 -10.93
N SER A 62 -2.44 -11.29 -10.32
CA SER A 62 -2.79 -11.07 -8.92
C SER A 62 -1.64 -11.37 -7.95
N LEU A 63 -0.80 -12.37 -8.26
CA LEU A 63 0.42 -12.66 -7.50
C LEU A 63 1.47 -11.53 -7.63
N ILE A 64 1.69 -11.03 -8.84
CA ILE A 64 2.56 -9.87 -9.08
C ILE A 64 2.05 -8.65 -8.31
N GLN A 65 0.74 -8.42 -8.29
CA GLN A 65 0.14 -7.31 -7.59
C GLN A 65 0.45 -7.37 -6.08
N VAL A 66 0.36 -8.55 -5.46
CA VAL A 66 0.76 -8.74 -4.05
C VAL A 66 2.25 -8.46 -3.82
N ILE A 67 3.14 -8.86 -4.74
CA ILE A 67 4.57 -8.55 -4.64
C ILE A 67 4.81 -7.03 -4.71
N PHE A 68 4.15 -6.33 -5.62
CA PHE A 68 4.24 -4.88 -5.73
C PHE A 68 3.69 -4.15 -4.50
N THR A 69 2.64 -4.67 -3.87
CA THR A 69 2.10 -4.03 -2.65
C THR A 69 3.05 -4.20 -1.47
N VAL A 70 3.72 -5.34 -1.34
CA VAL A 70 4.81 -5.52 -0.36
C VAL A 70 5.95 -4.52 -0.61
N ALA A 71 6.37 -4.37 -1.87
CA ALA A 71 7.41 -3.38 -2.22
C ALA A 71 6.97 -1.94 -1.90
N LEU A 72 5.70 -1.60 -2.14
CA LEU A 72 5.13 -0.30 -1.79
C LEU A 72 5.12 -0.04 -0.28
N VAL A 73 4.78 -1.04 0.54
CA VAL A 73 4.83 -0.92 2.00
C VAL A 73 6.26 -0.68 2.46
N LEU A 74 7.23 -1.42 1.93
CA LEU A 74 8.64 -1.22 2.25
C LEU A 74 9.12 0.17 1.82
N TYR A 75 8.74 0.62 0.62
CA TYR A 75 9.05 1.96 0.12
C TYR A 75 8.47 3.06 1.04
N ALA A 76 7.22 2.91 1.46
CA ALA A 76 6.55 3.86 2.34
C ALA A 76 7.18 3.93 3.75
N ILE A 77 7.75 2.84 4.25
CA ILE A 77 8.41 2.79 5.57
C ILE A 77 9.83 3.36 5.52
N PHE A 78 10.62 2.96 4.52
CA PHE A 78 12.06 3.22 4.48
C PHE A 78 12.47 4.47 3.70
N ILE A 79 11.68 4.91 2.72
CA ILE A 79 12.09 5.99 1.79
C ILE A 79 11.25 7.25 1.96
N VAL A 80 9.92 7.13 2.02
CA VAL A 80 9.00 8.26 2.25
C VAL A 80 9.14 8.76 3.69
#